data_AF-A0A8T4ZMJ6-F1
#
_entry.id   AF-A0A8T4ZMJ6-F1
#
_cell.length_a   1.000
_cell.length_b   1.000
_cell.length_c   1.000
_cell.angle_alpha   90.00
_cell.angle_beta   90.00
_cell.angle_gamma   90.00
#
_symmetry.space_group_name_H-M   'P 1'
#
loop_
_entity.id
_entity.type
_entity.pdbx_description
1 polymer ?
#
loop_
_entity_poly.entity_id
_entity_poly.type
_entity_poly.pdbx_seq_one_letter_code
_entity_poly.pdbx_strand_id
1 'polypeptide(L)'
;MRTELHIRGLLTKKGVRIFKDEAKQDLSERGYGTPAGKAIVLGFHEALYLLDKGMLKVESSKHKEISFRDLLKEYEYADENAWAKYLVYRDLRNRGYVVREGFGKGIDFRL
;
A
#
# COMPACT_ATOMS: atom_id res chain seq x y z
N MET A 1 -0.09 -8.31 -22.86
CA MET A 1 -1.38 -8.05 -22.18
C MET A 1 -1.08 -7.73 -20.73
N ARG A 2 -1.17 -6.46 -20.32
CA ARG A 2 -1.08 -6.08 -18.90
C ARG A 2 -2.45 -6.33 -18.30
N THR A 3 -2.58 -7.36 -17.46
CA THR A 3 -3.81 -7.61 -16.69
C THR A 3 -4.07 -6.38 -15.83
N GLU A 4 -5.14 -5.64 -16.11
CA GLU A 4 -5.61 -4.55 -15.25
C GLU A 4 -6.14 -5.16 -13.95
N LEU A 5 -5.24 -5.41 -13.01
CA LEU A 5 -5.57 -5.80 -11.65
C LEU A 5 -6.35 -4.66 -10.99
N HIS A 6 -7.67 -4.79 -10.98
CA HIS A 6 -8.56 -3.92 -10.21
C HIS A 6 -8.70 -4.50 -8.80
N ILE A 7 -7.71 -4.25 -7.94
CA ILE A 7 -7.73 -4.70 -6.56
C ILE A 7 -8.60 -3.76 -5.75
N ARG A 8 -9.44 -4.29 -4.86
CA ARG A 8 -10.19 -3.49 -3.88
C ARG A 8 -9.71 -3.76 -2.47
N GLY A 9 -9.56 -2.70 -1.69
CA GLY A 9 -9.09 -2.75 -0.31
C GLY A 9 -9.90 -1.90 0.64
N LEU A 10 -9.93 -2.30 1.91
CA LEU A 10 -10.58 -1.55 2.98
C LEU A 10 -9.55 -0.71 3.73
N LEU A 11 -9.81 0.59 3.88
CA LEU A 11 -9.01 1.46 4.73
C LEU A 11 -9.11 1.01 6.20
N THR A 12 -7.96 0.98 6.87
CA THR A 12 -7.81 0.66 8.29
C THR A 12 -6.83 1.63 8.94
N LYS A 13 -6.73 1.60 10.28
CA LYS A 13 -5.76 2.43 11.03
C LYS A 13 -4.29 2.14 10.70
N LYS A 14 -3.98 0.99 10.09
CA LYS A 14 -2.60 0.55 9.78
C LYS A 14 -2.27 0.55 8.28
N GLY A 15 -3.18 1.06 7.44
CA GLY A 15 -3.05 0.99 5.99
C GLY A 15 -4.29 0.37 5.35
N VAL A 16 -4.12 -0.39 4.26
CA VAL A 16 -5.24 -0.93 3.47
C VAL A 16 -5.26 -2.45 3.48
N ARG A 17 -6.40 -3.04 3.85
CA ARG A 17 -6.57 -4.49 3.99
C ARG A 17 -7.24 -5.09 2.76
N ILE A 18 -6.63 -6.12 2.17
CA ILE A 18 -7.15 -6.85 1.01
C ILE A 18 -7.52 -8.28 1.42
N PHE A 19 -8.74 -8.70 1.06
CA PHE A 19 -9.29 -10.01 1.45
C PHE A 19 -9.32 -11.03 0.31
N LYS A 20 -9.36 -10.60 -0.96
CA LYS A 20 -9.53 -11.49 -2.12
C LYS A 20 -8.29 -12.37 -2.35
N ASP A 21 -8.46 -13.69 -2.38
CA ASP A 21 -7.36 -14.67 -2.43
C ASP A 21 -6.40 -14.49 -3.62
N GLU A 22 -6.94 -14.38 -4.85
CA GLU A 22 -6.14 -14.15 -6.06
C GLU A 22 -5.27 -12.88 -5.96
N ALA A 23 -5.85 -11.78 -5.46
CA ALA A 23 -5.15 -10.51 -5.31
C ALA A 23 -4.08 -10.58 -4.21
N LYS A 24 -4.32 -11.33 -3.14
CA LYS A 24 -3.33 -11.53 -2.06
C LYS A 24 -2.09 -12.23 -2.60
N GLN A 25 -2.26 -13.26 -3.42
CA GLN A 25 -1.14 -14.01 -3.99
C GLN A 25 -0.31 -13.12 -4.93
N ASP A 26 -0.94 -12.45 -5.90
CA ASP A 26 -0.25 -11.55 -6.84
C ASP A 26 0.50 -10.42 -6.11
N LEU A 27 -0.13 -9.79 -5.12
CA LEU A 27 0.50 -8.74 -4.32
C LEU A 27 1.74 -9.27 -3.59
N SER A 28 1.62 -10.44 -2.96
CA SER A 28 2.72 -11.06 -2.22
C SER A 28 3.90 -11.42 -3.12
N GLU A 29 3.63 -12.01 -4.29
CA GLU A 29 4.65 -12.36 -5.30
C GLU A 29 5.38 -11.13 -5.84
N ARG A 30 4.68 -10.01 -5.99
CA ARG A 30 5.24 -8.70 -6.40
C ARG A 30 5.86 -7.91 -5.24
N GLY A 31 5.87 -8.51 -4.07
CA GLY A 31 6.53 -8.00 -2.89
C GLY A 31 5.76 -6.89 -2.15
N TYR A 32 4.45 -6.78 -2.34
CA TYR A 32 3.59 -5.83 -1.64
C TYR A 32 2.94 -6.46 -0.41
N GLY A 33 2.77 -5.66 0.64
CA GLY A 33 1.97 -6.00 1.81
C GLY A 33 2.57 -7.05 2.73
N THR A 34 1.96 -7.14 3.90
CA THR A 34 2.32 -8.07 4.97
C THR A 34 1.14 -8.98 5.29
N PRO A 35 1.34 -10.31 5.38
CA PRO A 35 0.28 -11.25 5.77
C PRO A 35 -0.32 -10.91 7.15
N ALA A 36 -1.65 -10.90 7.24
CA ALA A 36 -2.40 -10.60 8.45
C ALA A 36 -3.65 -11.50 8.56
N GLY A 37 -3.44 -12.73 9.01
CA GLY A 37 -4.46 -13.77 9.08
C GLY A 37 -4.98 -14.13 7.69
N LYS A 38 -6.29 -14.02 7.46
CA LYS A 38 -6.92 -14.28 6.16
C LYS A 38 -6.80 -13.12 5.15
N ALA A 39 -6.03 -12.08 5.46
CA ALA A 39 -5.87 -10.90 4.63
C ALA A 39 -4.39 -10.57 4.41
N ILE A 40 -4.11 -9.71 3.45
CA ILE A 40 -2.84 -8.97 3.38
C ILE A 40 -3.11 -7.51 3.72
N VAL A 41 -2.20 -6.88 4.45
CA VAL A 41 -2.26 -5.46 4.77
C VAL A 41 -1.16 -4.76 4.02
N LEU A 42 -1.56 -3.81 3.18
CA LEU A 42 -0.67 -2.86 2.53
C LEU A 42 -0.36 -1.73 3.51
N GLY A 43 0.92 -1.43 3.69
CA GLY A 43 1.33 -0.18 4.33
C GLY A 43 0.80 1.02 3.55
N PHE A 44 0.65 2.18 4.20
CA PHE A 44 0.10 3.37 3.55
C PHE A 44 0.91 3.79 2.30
N HIS A 45 2.24 3.72 2.35
CA HIS A 45 3.10 4.02 1.21
C HIS A 45 2.88 3.05 0.03
N GLU A 46 2.65 1.76 0.30
CA GLU A 46 2.35 0.77 -0.73
C GLU A 46 0.96 1.01 -1.34
N ALA A 47 -0.03 1.27 -0.48
CA ALA A 47 -1.39 1.53 -0.90
C ALA A 47 -1.48 2.81 -1.75
N LEU A 48 -0.81 3.89 -1.35
CA LEU A 48 -0.71 5.13 -2.13
C LEU A 48 -0.07 4.87 -3.49
N TYR A 49 1.01 4.08 -3.55
CA TYR A 49 1.66 3.74 -4.81
C TYR A 49 0.74 2.95 -5.74
N LEU A 50 0.07 1.91 -5.23
CA LEU A 50 -0.84 1.09 -6.04
C LEU A 50 -2.09 1.86 -6.49
N LEU A 51 -2.59 2.76 -5.64
CA LEU A 51 -3.69 3.67 -5.96
C LEU A 51 -3.29 4.66 -7.06
N ASP A 52 -2.11 5.27 -6.97
CA ASP A 52 -1.54 6.18 -7.99
C ASP A 52 -1.33 5.47 -9.34
N LYS A 53 -0.94 4.18 -9.32
CA LYS A 53 -0.85 3.36 -10.53
C LYS A 53 -2.21 2.87 -11.07
N GLY A 54 -3.32 3.21 -10.42
CA GLY A 54 -4.67 2.75 -10.80
C GLY A 54 -4.91 1.26 -10.57
N MET A 55 -4.05 0.59 -9.79
CA MET A 55 -4.12 -0.86 -9.52
C MET A 55 -4.93 -1.20 -8.26
N LEU A 56 -5.21 -0.20 -7.43
CA LEU A 56 -5.94 -0.34 -6.18
C LEU A 56 -7.07 0.68 -6.13
N LYS A 57 -8.26 0.23 -5.75
CA LYS A 57 -9.34 1.08 -5.24
C LYS A 57 -9.46 0.87 -3.74
N VAL A 58 -9.58 1.97 -2.99
CA VAL A 58 -9.67 1.93 -1.54
C VAL A 58 -11.05 2.43 -1.12
N GLU A 59 -11.70 1.68 -0.23
CA GLU A 59 -13.00 2.03 0.33
C GLU A 59 -12.90 2.14 1.86
N SER A 60 -13.66 3.05 2.45
CA SER A 60 -13.83 3.13 3.91
C SER A 60 -14.80 2.07 4.42
N SER A 61 -14.90 1.92 5.75
CA SER A 61 -15.92 1.10 6.40
C SER A 61 -17.36 1.52 6.10
N LYS A 62 -17.57 2.75 5.60
CA LYS A 62 -18.87 3.28 5.18
C LYS A 62 -19.09 3.18 3.66
N HIS A 63 -18.31 2.35 2.95
CA HIS A 63 -18.36 2.18 1.50
C HIS A 63 -18.11 3.45 0.68
N LYS A 64 -17.52 4.49 1.29
CA LYS A 64 -17.04 5.67 0.56
C LYS A 64 -15.69 5.37 -0.07
N GLU A 65 -15.54 5.65 -1.36
CA GLU A 65 -14.27 5.59 -2.08
C GLU A 65 -13.29 6.64 -1.51
N ILE A 66 -12.04 6.21 -1.30
CA ILE A 66 -10.96 6.99 -0.71
C ILE A 66 -10.06 7.46 -1.84
N SER A 67 -9.93 8.77 -2.00
CA SER A 67 -9.01 9.35 -2.99
C SER A 67 -7.55 9.26 -2.51
N PHE A 68 -6.61 9.50 -3.42
CA PHE A 68 -5.19 9.61 -3.07
C PHE A 68 -4.95 10.64 -1.96
N ARG A 69 -5.60 11.80 -2.04
CA ARG A 69 -5.47 12.87 -1.04
C ARG A 69 -6.03 12.45 0.31
N ASP A 70 -7.13 11.69 0.34
CA ASP A 70 -7.70 11.20 1.59
C ASP A 70 -6.78 10.16 2.22
N LEU A 71 -6.27 9.20 1.44
CA LEU A 71 -5.35 8.18 1.93
C LEU A 71 -4.02 8.78 2.43
N LEU A 72 -3.53 9.83 1.76
CA LEU A 72 -2.34 10.55 2.20
C LEU A 72 -2.56 11.22 3.55
N LYS A 73 -3.70 11.89 3.74
CA LYS A 73 -4.03 12.50 5.04
C LYS A 73 -4.06 11.47 6.16
N GLU A 74 -4.65 10.30 5.92
CA GLU A 74 -4.64 9.19 6.89
C GLU A 74 -3.21 8.72 7.21
N TYR A 75 -2.32 8.73 6.21
CA TYR A 75 -0.91 8.41 6.44
C TYR A 75 -0.20 9.51 7.24
N GLU A 76 -0.41 10.79 6.93
CA GLU A 76 0.16 11.93 7.65
C GLU A 76 -0.28 11.97 9.12
N TYR A 77 -1.51 11.53 9.42
CA TYR A 77 -1.98 11.35 10.79
C TYR A 77 -1.25 10.20 11.53
N ALA A 78 -0.76 9.20 10.80
CA ALA A 78 -0.07 8.05 11.37
C ALA A 78 1.46 8.22 11.44
N ASP A 79 2.05 9.03 10.56
CA ASP A 79 3.49 9.22 10.42
C ASP A 79 3.79 10.64 9.91
N GLU A 80 4.51 11.44 10.71
CA GLU A 80 4.92 12.81 10.35
C GLU A 80 5.79 12.86 9.08
N ASN A 81 6.46 11.76 8.74
CA ASN A 81 7.31 11.64 7.56
C ASN A 81 6.60 10.97 6.37
N ALA A 82 5.26 10.81 6.44
CA ALA A 82 4.45 10.11 5.44
C ALA A 82 4.77 10.52 3.99
N TRP A 83 4.83 11.82 3.71
CA TRP A 83 5.11 12.33 2.37
C TRP A 83 6.50 11.95 1.88
N ALA A 84 7.53 12.15 2.71
CA ALA A 84 8.91 11.80 2.37
C ALA A 84 9.05 10.28 2.12
N LYS A 85 8.48 9.45 3.02
CA LYS A 85 8.48 7.99 2.89
C LYS A 85 7.79 7.53 1.61
N TYR A 86 6.63 8.12 1.28
CA TYR A 86 5.94 7.82 0.04
C TYR A 86 6.78 8.19 -1.19
N LEU A 87 7.41 9.37 -1.22
CA LEU A 87 8.24 9.80 -2.34
C LEU A 87 9.43 8.85 -2.57
N VAL A 88 10.12 8.46 -1.49
CA VAL A 88 11.22 7.48 -1.53
C VAL A 88 10.73 6.13 -2.03
N TYR A 89 9.65 5.61 -1.44
CA TYR A 89 9.07 4.32 -1.84
C TYR A 89 8.66 4.32 -3.33
N ARG A 90 8.02 5.40 -3.79
CA ARG A 90 7.58 5.57 -5.19
C ARG A 90 8.77 5.57 -6.15
N ASP A 91 9.83 6.31 -5.85
CA ASP A 91 11.03 6.35 -6.70
C ASP A 91 11.67 4.96 -6.81
N LEU A 92 11.86 4.28 -5.68
CA LEU A 92 12.44 2.93 -5.64
C LEU A 92 11.58 1.90 -6.39
N ARG A 93 10.25 1.91 -6.20
CA ARG A 93 9.34 1.01 -6.93
C ARG A 93 9.28 1.31 -8.43
N ASN A 94 9.34 2.58 -8.82
CA ASN A 94 9.40 2.96 -10.24
C ASN A 94 10.69 2.47 -10.91
N ARG A 95 11.80 2.35 -10.17
CA ARG A 95 13.07 1.77 -10.64
C ARG A 95 13.07 0.24 -10.67
N GLY A 96 12.00 -0.41 -10.21
CA GLY A 96 11.86 -1.87 -10.22
C GLY A 96 12.37 -2.58 -8.97
N TYR A 97 12.77 -1.86 -7.91
CA TYR A 97 13.16 -2.49 -6.65
C TYR A 97 11.95 -3.10 -5.91
N VAL A 98 12.17 -4.19 -5.20
CA VAL A 98 11.19 -4.76 -4.27
C VAL A 98 11.40 -4.14 -2.90
N VAL A 99 10.68 -3.06 -2.62
CA VAL A 99 10.83 -2.31 -1.37
C VAL A 99 9.99 -2.92 -0.26
N ARG A 100 10.60 -3.19 0.90
CA ARG A 100 9.97 -3.66 2.14
C ARG A 100 10.30 -2.72 3.30
N GLU A 101 9.52 -2.78 4.37
CA GLU A 101 9.86 -2.07 5.61
C GLU A 101 11.24 -2.52 6.15
N GLY A 102 12.01 -1.54 6.61
CA GLY A 102 13.33 -1.72 7.20
C GLY A 102 13.28 -2.43 8.55
N PHE A 103 14.41 -3.02 8.95
CA PHE A 103 14.56 -3.59 10.28
C PHE A 103 15.33 -2.64 11.19
N GLY A 104 14.81 -2.39 12.38
CA GLY A 104 15.50 -1.60 13.40
C GLY A 104 15.21 -0.10 13.35
N LYS A 105 15.68 0.61 14.37
CA LYS A 105 15.39 2.03 14.58
C LYS A 105 16.14 2.88 13.55
N GLY A 106 15.42 3.74 12.83
CA GLY A 106 16.00 4.67 11.86
C GLY A 106 16.18 4.11 10.45
N ILE A 107 15.73 2.89 10.16
CA ILE A 107 15.72 2.32 8.81
C ILE A 107 14.28 2.23 8.33
N ASP A 108 13.88 3.12 7.43
CA ASP A 108 12.51 3.15 6.90
C ASP A 108 12.25 2.00 5.92
N PHE A 109 13.20 1.73 5.02
CA PHE A 109 13.05 0.74 3.95
C PHE A 109 14.29 -0.12 3.75
N ARG A 110 14.07 -1.32 3.21
CA ARG A 110 15.08 -2.22 2.67
C ARG A 110 14.68 -2.68 1.26
N LEU A 111 15.68 -3.02 0.47
CA LEU A 111 15.57 -3.46 -0.93
C LEU A 111 15.83 -4.97 -1.06
#